data_AF-A0A645F1E0-F1
#
_entry.id   AF-A0A645F1E0-F1
#
_cell.length_a   1.000
_cell.length_b   1.000
_cell.length_c   1.000
_cell.angle_alpha   90.00
_cell.angle_beta   90.00
_cell.angle_gamma   90.00
#
_symmetry.space_group_name_H-M   'P 1'
#
loop_
_entity.id
_entity.type
_entity.pdbx_description
1 polymer ?
#
loop_
_entity_poly.entity_id
_entity_poly.type
_entity_poly.pdbx_seq_one_letter_code
_entity_poly.pdbx_strand_id
1 'polypeptide(L)'
;MRISLEVYDSKVKIKPVLQNDRLIMEIAANLEFSVCELGGSENYLEKDLRDMLANHMTAMLESRILALVQKTKDSYSTDIFGFDQAIKSAMPDYWKANREDWDTIYKGLQIIPKVKVTLVLSANTSDTIAIN
;
A
#
# COMPACT_ATOMS: atom_id res chain seq x y z
N MET A 1 19.10 -17.06 -4.41
CA MET A 1 18.70 -16.47 -3.12
C MET A 1 17.19 -16.53 -3.01
N ARG A 2 16.67 -17.12 -1.94
CA ARG A 2 15.22 -17.14 -1.64
C ARG A 2 15.05 -16.59 -0.24
N ILE A 3 14.21 -15.56 -0.12
CA ILE A 3 13.87 -14.92 1.15
C ILE A 3 12.35 -15.01 1.25
N SER A 4 11.88 -15.53 2.37
CA SER A 4 10.46 -15.58 2.70
C SER A 4 10.18 -14.54 3.76
N LEU A 5 9.22 -13.66 3.47
CA LEU A 5 8.79 -12.58 4.35
C LEU A 5 7.31 -12.77 4.67
N GLU A 6 6.98 -12.64 5.95
CA GLU A 6 5.60 -12.69 6.43
C GLU A 6 5.13 -11.27 6.73
N VAL A 7 3.89 -10.94 6.36
CA VAL A 7 3.28 -9.66 6.76
C VAL A 7 2.89 -9.76 8.23
N TYR A 8 3.54 -8.97 9.07
CA TYR A 8 3.26 -8.89 10.49
C TYR A 8 2.11 -7.91 10.80
N ASP A 9 2.17 -6.70 10.22
CA ASP A 9 1.11 -5.70 10.31
C ASP A 9 0.95 -4.98 8.95
N SER A 10 -0.28 -4.55 8.67
CA SER A 10 -0.60 -3.79 7.46
C SER A 10 -1.69 -2.78 7.73
N LYS A 11 -1.36 -1.50 7.51
CA LYS A 11 -2.28 -0.38 7.63
C LYS A 11 -2.35 0.37 6.32
N VAL A 12 -3.51 0.31 5.67
CA VAL A 12 -3.78 1.02 4.42
C VAL A 12 -4.78 2.15 4.67
N LYS A 13 -4.49 3.33 4.14
CA LYS A 13 -5.38 4.49 4.15
C LYS A 13 -5.51 5.04 2.73
N ILE A 14 -6.76 5.20 2.30
CA ILE A 14 -7.12 5.78 1.02
C ILE A 14 -7.56 7.23 1.28
N LYS A 15 -6.99 8.19 0.54
CA LYS A 15 -7.30 9.61 0.70
C LYS A 15 -7.48 10.29 -0.65
N PRO A 16 -8.66 10.86 -0.94
CA PRO A 16 -8.81 11.75 -2.07
C PRO A 16 -8.14 13.09 -1.77
N VAL A 17 -7.47 13.66 -2.77
CA VAL A 17 -6.85 14.99 -2.73
C VAL A 17 -7.25 15.72 -4.01
N LEU A 18 -7.70 16.96 -3.87
CA LEU A 18 -7.94 17.85 -5.00
C LEU A 18 -6.74 18.79 -5.11
N GLN A 19 -5.99 18.68 -6.20
CA GLN A 19 -4.81 19.51 -6.44
C GLN A 19 -4.93 20.13 -7.84
N ASN A 20 -4.96 21.46 -7.92
CA ASN A 20 -5.12 22.19 -9.19
C ASN A 20 -6.32 21.68 -10.01
N ASP A 21 -7.47 21.55 -9.35
CA ASP A 21 -8.73 21.00 -9.91
C ASP A 21 -8.66 19.55 -10.42
N ARG A 22 -7.54 18.85 -10.17
CA ARG A 22 -7.40 17.44 -10.49
C ARG A 22 -7.64 16.59 -9.25
N LEU A 23 -8.53 15.62 -9.38
CA LEU A 23 -8.74 14.60 -8.35
C LEU A 23 -7.62 13.56 -8.41
N ILE A 24 -6.98 13.35 -7.27
CA ILE A 24 -5.91 12.38 -7.05
C ILE A 24 -6.32 11.46 -5.90
N MET A 25 -6.10 10.15 -6.06
CA MET A 25 -6.23 9.19 -4.97
C MET A 25 -4.86 8.81 -4.44
N GLU A 26 -4.60 9.20 -3.19
CA GLU A 26 -3.45 8.73 -2.45
C GLU A 26 -3.76 7.42 -1.73
N ILE A 27 -2.92 6.41 -1.93
CA ILE A 27 -3.00 5.12 -1.25
C ILE A 27 -1.77 4.99 -0.36
N ALA A 28 -1.92 5.31 0.92
CA ALA A 28 -0.86 5.20 1.90
C ALA A 28 -0.89 3.80 2.53
N ALA A 29 0.12 2.98 2.24
CA ALA A 29 0.24 1.62 2.77
C ALA A 29 1.48 1.52 3.64
N ASN A 30 1.29 1.23 4.93
CA ASN A 30 2.37 0.95 5.87
C ASN A 30 2.34 -0.53 6.18
N LEU A 31 3.42 -1.23 5.83
CA LEU A 31 3.54 -2.67 6.01
C LEU A 31 4.76 -2.99 6.86
N GLU A 32 4.56 -3.86 7.83
CA GLU A 32 5.63 -4.43 8.65
C GLU A 32 5.79 -5.89 8.27
N PHE A 33 7.01 -6.32 7.97
CA PHE A 33 7.30 -7.69 7.60
C PHE A 33 8.28 -8.33 8.59
N SER A 34 8.03 -9.58 8.93
CA SER A 34 8.99 -10.42 9.65
C SER A 34 9.82 -11.22 8.66
N VAL A 35 11.13 -11.32 8.91
CA VAL A 35 12.04 -12.17 8.13
C VAL A 35 11.99 -13.59 8.72
N CYS A 36 11.38 -14.53 7.99
CA CYS A 36 11.20 -15.91 8.46
C CYS A 36 12.39 -16.81 8.12
N GLU A 37 12.84 -16.80 6.86
CA GLU A 37 13.90 -17.70 6.38
C GLU A 37 14.86 -16.95 5.46
N LEU A 38 16.15 -17.13 5.72
CA LEU A 38 17.24 -16.63 4.90
C LEU A 38 17.92 -17.81 4.20
N GLY A 39 17.58 -18.05 2.94
CA GLY A 39 18.30 -19.00 2.09
C GLY A 39 19.54 -18.35 1.47
N GLY A 40 20.69 -18.45 2.15
CA GLY A 40 21.98 -17.93 1.65
C GLY A 40 23.01 -17.67 2.75
N SER A 41 24.19 -17.16 2.36
CA SER A 41 25.29 -16.78 3.27
C SER A 41 25.28 -15.30 3.66
N GLU A 42 24.34 -14.51 3.13
CA GLU A 42 24.25 -13.07 3.43
C GLU A 42 23.51 -12.81 4.74
N ASN A 43 24.08 -11.91 5.54
CA ASN A 43 23.59 -11.60 6.86
C ASN A 43 22.68 -10.36 6.83
N TYR A 44 21.37 -10.55 6.64
CA TYR A 44 20.38 -9.47 6.75
C TYR A 44 20.18 -8.96 8.20
N LEU A 45 21.03 -9.38 9.15
CA LEU A 45 21.22 -8.63 10.39
C LEU A 45 21.93 -7.29 10.15
N GLU A 46 22.62 -7.13 9.02
CA GLU A 46 23.20 -5.86 8.61
C GLU A 46 22.14 -4.87 8.15
N LYS A 47 22.23 -3.63 8.66
CA LYS A 47 21.23 -2.59 8.43
C LYS A 47 21.12 -2.22 6.94
N ASP A 48 22.25 -2.11 6.25
CA ASP A 48 22.27 -1.65 4.85
C ASP A 48 21.58 -2.65 3.91
N LEU A 49 21.78 -3.96 4.11
CA LEU A 49 21.09 -5.00 3.36
C LEU A 49 19.57 -5.00 3.62
N ARG A 50 19.14 -4.74 4.87
CA ARG A 50 17.70 -4.60 5.18
C ARG A 50 17.10 -3.36 4.53
N ASP A 51 17.79 -2.23 4.56
CA ASP A 51 17.31 -0.99 3.95
C ASP A 51 17.18 -1.16 2.42
N MET A 52 18.15 -1.83 1.79
CA MET A 52 18.07 -2.20 0.38
C MET A 52 16.86 -3.10 0.07
N LEU A 53 16.62 -4.13 0.88
CA LEU A 53 15.47 -5.02 0.73
C LEU A 53 14.14 -4.28 0.91
N ALA A 54 14.02 -3.45 1.94
CA ALA A 54 12.84 -2.64 2.21
C ALA A 54 12.54 -1.66 1.07
N ASN A 55 13.56 -1.03 0.49
CA ASN A 55 13.40 -0.15 -0.68
C ASN A 55 12.94 -0.93 -1.92
N HIS A 56 13.51 -2.11 -2.17
CA HIS A 56 13.08 -2.97 -3.28
C HIS A 56 11.61 -3.40 -3.13
N MET A 57 11.21 -3.80 -1.91
CA MET A 57 9.82 -4.15 -1.62
C MET A 57 8.88 -2.97 -1.77
N THR A 58 9.29 -1.77 -1.34
CA THR A 58 8.52 -0.54 -1.48
C THR A 58 8.22 -0.28 -2.96
N ALA A 59 9.24 -0.24 -3.81
CA ALA A 59 9.07 -0.02 -5.25
C ALA A 59 8.21 -1.12 -5.92
N MET A 60 8.41 -2.38 -5.53
CA MET A 60 7.61 -3.50 -6.04
C MET A 60 6.13 -3.34 -5.66
N LEU A 61 5.82 -3.00 -4.41
CA LEU A 61 4.45 -2.83 -3.93
C LEU A 61 3.77 -1.63 -4.58
N GLU A 62 4.46 -0.50 -4.74
CA GLU A 62 3.95 0.67 -5.47
C GLU A 62 3.57 0.31 -6.91
N SER A 63 4.47 -0.40 -7.62
CA SER A 63 4.22 -0.87 -8.98
C SER A 63 3.02 -1.83 -9.04
N ARG A 64 2.90 -2.76 -8.08
CA ARG A 64 1.77 -3.71 -8.02
C ARG A 64 0.45 -3.02 -7.73
N ILE A 65 0.41 -2.02 -6.84
CA ILE A 65 -0.80 -1.23 -6.56
C ILE A 65 -1.25 -0.53 -7.85
N LEU A 66 -0.33 0.14 -8.54
CA LEU A 66 -0.64 0.83 -9.80
C LEU A 66 -1.15 -0.14 -10.87
N ALA A 67 -0.47 -1.26 -11.06
CA ALA A 67 -0.87 -2.28 -12.04
C ALA A 67 -2.24 -2.89 -11.73
N LEU A 68 -2.54 -3.14 -10.46
CA LEU A 68 -3.82 -3.67 -10.02
C LEU A 68 -4.95 -2.67 -10.31
N VAL A 69 -4.77 -1.41 -9.91
CA VAL A 69 -5.79 -0.38 -10.18
C VAL A 69 -5.97 -0.17 -11.67
N GLN A 70 -4.87 -0.11 -12.45
CA GLN A 70 -4.94 0.02 -13.91
C GLN A 70 -5.74 -1.13 -14.54
N LYS A 71 -5.49 -2.37 -14.12
CA LYS A 71 -6.25 -3.54 -14.59
C LYS A 71 -7.76 -3.40 -14.33
N THR A 72 -8.16 -2.89 -13.16
CA THR A 72 -9.59 -2.70 -12.86
C THR A 72 -10.24 -1.61 -13.71
N LYS A 73 -9.53 -0.54 -14.02
CA LYS A 73 -10.00 0.52 -14.92
C LYS A 73 -10.21 0.00 -16.33
N ASP A 74 -9.22 -0.70 -16.87
CA ASP A 74 -9.21 -1.13 -18.28
C ASP A 74 -10.15 -2.31 -18.54
N SER A 75 -10.14 -3.30 -17.64
CA SER A 75 -10.83 -4.57 -17.87
C SER A 75 -12.27 -4.61 -17.36
N TYR A 76 -12.59 -3.82 -16.32
CA TYR A 76 -13.87 -3.95 -15.61
C TYR A 76 -14.61 -2.63 -15.42
N SER A 77 -13.94 -1.48 -15.61
CA SER A 77 -14.51 -0.13 -15.40
C SER A 77 -15.29 0.00 -14.09
N THR A 78 -14.88 -0.74 -13.05
CA THR A 78 -15.60 -0.84 -11.78
C THR A 78 -14.65 -0.50 -10.64
N ASP A 79 -15.08 0.40 -9.76
CA ASP A 79 -14.39 0.74 -8.52
C ASP A 79 -14.66 -0.35 -7.47
N ILE A 80 -13.73 -1.28 -7.35
CA ILE A 80 -13.76 -2.35 -6.34
C ILE A 80 -13.00 -1.98 -5.06
N PHE A 81 -12.42 -0.78 -5.00
CA PHE A 81 -11.58 -0.32 -3.88
C PHE A 81 -12.30 0.66 -2.96
N GLY A 82 -13.48 1.15 -3.36
CA GLY A 82 -14.28 2.10 -2.59
C GLY A 82 -13.73 3.52 -2.64
N PHE A 83 -13.13 3.93 -3.77
CA PHE A 83 -12.68 5.31 -3.96
C PHE A 83 -13.85 6.28 -3.98
N ASP A 84 -14.98 5.90 -4.58
CA ASP A 84 -16.24 6.63 -4.54
C ASP A 84 -16.68 6.96 -3.10
N GLN A 85 -16.63 5.97 -2.22
CA GLN A 85 -16.97 6.11 -0.79
C GLN A 85 -15.97 7.01 -0.07
N ALA A 86 -14.67 6.87 -0.37
CA ALA A 86 -13.63 7.73 0.19
C ALA A 86 -13.87 9.20 -0.20
N ILE A 87 -14.21 9.46 -1.46
CA ILE A 87 -14.54 10.80 -1.97
C ILE A 87 -15.84 11.31 -1.35
N LYS A 88 -16.90 10.49 -1.32
CA LYS A 88 -18.17 10.85 -0.69
C LYS A 88 -18.00 11.25 0.77
N SER A 89 -17.13 10.56 1.51
CA SER A 89 -16.88 10.85 2.92
C SER A 89 -16.00 12.08 3.13
N ALA A 90 -14.96 12.28 2.31
CA ALA A 90 -13.99 13.35 2.53
C ALA A 90 -14.34 14.66 1.81
N MET A 91 -15.06 14.57 0.69
CA MET A 91 -15.39 15.67 -0.23
C MET A 91 -16.85 15.55 -0.72
N PRO A 92 -17.84 15.67 0.17
CA PRO A 92 -19.24 15.39 -0.15
C PRO A 92 -19.80 16.29 -1.27
N ASP A 93 -19.35 17.54 -1.38
CA ASP A 93 -19.84 18.45 -2.41
C ASP A 93 -19.24 18.14 -3.79
N TYR A 94 -17.96 17.78 -3.85
CA TYR A 94 -17.35 17.23 -5.07
C TYR A 94 -18.10 15.97 -5.52
N TRP A 95 -18.37 15.05 -4.59
CA TRP A 95 -19.12 13.83 -4.89
C TRP A 95 -20.51 14.13 -5.45
N LYS A 96 -21.28 15.04 -4.82
CA LYS A 96 -22.62 15.39 -5.30
C LYS A 96 -22.62 15.92 -6.74
N ALA A 97 -21.60 16.69 -7.12
CA ALA A 97 -21.48 17.28 -8.46
C ALA A 97 -21.01 16.27 -9.52
N ASN A 98 -20.30 15.21 -9.12
CA ASN A 98 -19.57 14.33 -10.06
C ASN A 98 -20.04 12.86 -10.05
N ARG A 99 -20.92 12.46 -9.13
CA ARG A 99 -21.34 11.04 -8.96
C ARG A 99 -21.95 10.41 -10.20
N GLU A 100 -22.60 11.20 -11.06
CA GLU A 100 -23.26 10.71 -12.28
C GLU A 100 -22.23 10.33 -13.36
N ASP A 101 -21.08 11.02 -13.37
CA ASP A 101 -19.96 10.78 -14.30
C ASP A 101 -18.84 9.95 -13.67
N TRP A 102 -19.10 9.30 -12.53
CA TRP A 102 -18.07 8.63 -11.73
C TRP A 102 -17.26 7.60 -12.54
N ASP A 103 -17.90 6.78 -13.38
CA ASP A 103 -17.21 5.77 -14.17
C ASP A 103 -16.17 6.38 -15.13
N THR A 104 -16.46 7.57 -15.66
CA THR A 104 -15.54 8.33 -16.53
C THR A 104 -14.38 8.91 -15.72
N ILE A 105 -14.69 9.49 -14.55
CA ILE A 105 -13.68 10.04 -13.64
C ILE A 105 -12.75 8.92 -13.14
N TYR A 106 -13.30 7.77 -12.77
CA TYR A 106 -12.55 6.61 -12.29
C TYR A 106 -11.51 6.14 -13.32
N LYS A 107 -11.87 6.07 -14.60
CA LYS A 107 -10.92 5.72 -15.69
C LYS A 107 -9.73 6.68 -15.74
N GLY A 108 -9.97 7.98 -15.61
CA GLY A 108 -8.93 9.03 -15.63
C GLY A 108 -8.23 9.30 -14.29
N LEU A 109 -8.66 8.65 -13.21
CA LEU A 109 -8.27 8.98 -11.84
C LEU A 109 -6.77 8.77 -11.60
N GLN A 110 -6.04 9.80 -11.19
CA GLN A 110 -4.62 9.63 -10.88
C GLN A 110 -4.44 8.91 -9.54
N ILE A 111 -3.62 7.86 -9.51
CA ILE A 111 -3.31 7.10 -8.29
C ILE A 111 -1.88 7.42 -7.87
N ILE A 112 -1.67 7.77 -6.61
CA ILE A 112 -0.35 7.97 -6.01
C ILE A 112 -0.20 6.99 -4.83
N PRO A 113 0.46 5.85 -5.04
CA PRO A 113 0.81 4.98 -3.93
C PRO A 113 1.90 5.66 -3.09
N LYS A 114 1.79 5.53 -1.77
CA LYS A 114 2.80 5.96 -0.80
C LYS A 114 3.07 4.77 0.10
N VAL A 115 4.01 3.92 -0.30
CA VAL A 115 4.30 2.69 0.44
C VAL A 115 5.45 2.93 1.41
N LYS A 116 5.30 2.42 2.63
CA LYS A 116 6.36 2.33 3.62
C LYS A 116 6.48 0.89 4.09
N VAL A 117 7.68 0.32 3.93
CA VAL A 117 8.01 -1.03 4.38
C VAL A 117 8.97 -0.94 5.57
N THR A 118 8.64 -1.65 6.64
CA THR A 118 9.53 -1.87 7.79
C THR A 118 9.82 -3.37 7.91
N LEU A 119 11.09 -3.74 8.05
CA LEU A 119 11.49 -5.12 8.33
C LEU A 119 11.78 -5.29 9.82
N VAL A 120 11.11 -6.24 10.45
CA VAL A 120 11.26 -6.60 11.87
C VAL A 120 12.00 -7.93 11.97
N LEU A 121 12.98 -8.00 12.86
CA LEU A 121 13.68 -9.26 13.16
C LEU A 121 12.85 -10.04 14.20
N SER A 122 12.60 -11.31 13.92
CA SER A 122 11.80 -12.23 14.74
C SER A 122 12.29 -12.43 16.18
N ALA A 123 13.54 -12.05 16.50
CA ALA A 123 14.13 -12.20 17.82
C ALA A 123 13.65 -11.20 18.89
N ASN A 124 12.95 -10.11 18.51
CA ASN A 124 12.56 -9.04 19.44
C ASN A 124 11.10 -9.10 19.93
N THR A 125 10.37 -10.19 19.68
CA THR A 125 8.94 -10.31 20.06
C THR A 125 8.66 -11.33 21.16
N SER A 126 9.67 -11.71 21.95
CA SER A 126 9.42 -12.39 23.21
C SER A 126 9.02 -11.37 24.27
N ASP A 127 7.75 -10.98 24.29
CA ASP A 127 7.15 -10.63 25.58
C ASP A 127 7.20 -11.93 26.40
N THR A 128 8.16 -12.00 27.32
CA THR A 128 8.25 -13.11 28.28
C THR A 128 6.90 -13.20 28.99
N ILE A 129 6.17 -14.29 28.76
CA ILE A 129 5.03 -14.64 29.59
C ILE A 129 5.60 -14.92 30.99
N ALA A 130 5.54 -13.92 31.87
CA ALA A 130 5.75 -14.13 33.29
C ALA A 130 4.55 -14.93 33.80
N ILE A 131 4.73 -16.24 33.95
CA ILE A 131 3.78 -17.10 34.64
C ILE A 131 3.97 -16.79 36.13
N ASN A 132 3.04 -16.04 36.71
CA ASN A 132 2.90 -15.84 38.16
C ASN A 132 1.94 -16.89 38.73
#